data_AF-A0A2V8NBW2-F1
#
_entry.id   AF-A0A2V8NBW2-F1
#
_cell.length_a   1.000
_cell.length_b   1.000
_cell.length_c   1.000
_cell.angle_alpha   90.00
_cell.angle_beta   90.00
_cell.angle_gamma   90.00
#
_symmetry.space_group_name_H-M   'P 1'
#
loop_
_entity.id
_entity.type
_entity.pdbx_description
1 polymer ?
#
loop_
_entity_poly.entity_id
_entity_poly.type
_entity_poly.pdbx_seq_one_letter_code
_entity_poly.pdbx_strand_id
1 'polypeptide(L)'
;MEQLAAHGGDVSKMASVASFFISRIDTLVDSSVVARLKTATSRSEQEKLKSVLGKVAIANGKQTYERYQHIFGTDRWKKLAAKGAQTQRVLWASTSTKNPSYNDVMYIEELIGPDTVNTVPPATLDAFRDHGRARVTLTEGLDARRLQKSASPSMKSPIN
;
A
#
# COMPACT_ATOMS: atom_id res chain seq x y z
N MET A 1 7.52 22.06 5.56
CA MET A 1 7.91 21.90 6.98
C MET A 1 9.30 22.46 7.28
N GLU A 2 10.36 22.08 6.56
CA GLU A 2 11.70 22.63 6.80
C GLU A 2 11.76 24.16 6.68
N GLN A 3 11.14 24.71 5.63
CA GLN A 3 11.01 26.16 5.48
C GLN A 3 10.27 26.80 6.68
N LEU A 4 9.16 26.21 7.13
CA LEU A 4 8.43 26.71 8.30
C LEU A 4 9.31 26.71 9.56
N ALA A 5 10.04 25.61 9.81
CA ALA A 5 10.94 25.49 10.95
C ALA A 5 12.13 26.46 10.87
N ALA A 6 12.62 26.79 9.67
CA ALA A 6 13.70 27.75 9.46
C ALA A 6 13.26 29.20 9.77
N HIS A 7 11.98 29.51 9.61
CA HIS A 7 11.38 30.82 9.91
C HIS A 7 10.76 30.88 11.31
N GLY A 8 11.10 29.94 12.21
CA GLY A 8 10.60 29.92 13.60
C GLY A 8 9.15 29.46 13.77
N GLY A 9 8.52 28.92 12.72
CA GLY A 9 7.15 28.44 12.79
C GLY A 9 7.01 27.08 13.48
N ASP A 10 5.84 26.85 14.08
CA ASP A 10 5.50 25.64 14.81
C ASP A 10 5.05 24.51 13.87
N VAL A 11 5.95 23.55 13.63
CA VAL A 11 5.70 22.38 12.77
C VAL A 11 4.79 21.33 13.41
N SER A 12 4.55 21.38 14.73
CA SER A 12 3.72 20.38 15.42
C SER A 12 2.24 20.48 15.06
N LYS A 13 1.81 21.63 14.55
CA LYS A 13 0.44 21.90 14.11
C LYS A 13 0.16 21.45 12.67
N MET A 14 1.17 20.96 11.95
CA MET A 14 1.00 20.52 10.57
C MET A 14 0.67 19.03 10.51
N ALA A 15 -0.48 18.71 9.94
CA ALA A 15 -0.86 17.35 9.57
C ALA A 15 -1.08 17.25 8.05
N SER A 16 -0.72 16.11 7.47
CA SER A 16 -0.98 15.82 6.06
C SER A 16 -1.15 14.32 5.85
N VAL A 17 -1.79 13.97 4.74
CA VAL A 17 -1.93 12.60 4.25
C VAL A 17 -1.54 12.53 2.78
N ALA A 18 -0.99 11.40 2.37
CA ALA A 18 -0.79 11.05 0.97
C ALA A 18 -1.82 9.97 0.60
N SER A 19 -2.85 10.35 -0.16
CA SER A 19 -3.93 9.44 -0.56
C SER A 19 -3.47 8.50 -1.68
N PHE A 20 -3.55 7.20 -1.42
CA PHE A 20 -3.13 6.13 -2.33
C PHE A 20 -4.33 5.24 -2.66
N PHE A 21 -4.67 5.14 -3.95
CA PHE A 21 -5.89 4.45 -4.42
C PHE A 21 -5.62 2.97 -4.66
N ILE A 22 -6.32 2.11 -3.92
CA ILE A 22 -6.06 0.66 -3.90
C ILE A 22 -6.86 -0.07 -4.96
N SER A 23 -8.19 -0.18 -4.84
CA SER A 23 -8.98 -1.07 -5.70
C SER A 23 -8.89 -0.73 -7.20
N ARG A 24 -8.53 0.51 -7.54
CA ARG A 24 -8.32 0.95 -8.93
C ARG A 24 -7.18 0.18 -9.61
N ILE A 25 -6.15 -0.19 -8.85
CA ILE A 25 -5.01 -0.96 -9.35
C ILE A 25 -5.48 -2.34 -9.79
N ASP A 26 -6.12 -3.09 -8.90
CA ASP A 26 -6.59 -4.45 -9.23
C ASP A 26 -7.69 -4.41 -10.30
N THR A 27 -8.58 -3.41 -10.32
CA THR A 27 -9.53 -3.26 -11.45
C THR A 27 -8.83 -3.18 -12.81
N LEU A 28 -7.75 -2.40 -12.92
CA LEU A 28 -7.00 -2.25 -14.19
C LEU A 28 -6.17 -3.49 -14.51
N VAL A 29 -5.46 -4.03 -13.52
CA VAL A 29 -4.57 -5.18 -13.69
C VAL A 29 -5.37 -6.44 -13.96
N ASP A 30 -6.41 -6.74 -13.18
CA ASP A 30 -7.24 -7.92 -13.36
C ASP A 30 -7.93 -7.90 -14.73
N SER A 31 -8.37 -6.73 -15.20
CA SER A 31 -8.93 -6.58 -16.56
C SER A 31 -7.91 -6.98 -17.63
N SER A 32 -6.66 -6.56 -17.47
CA SER A 32 -5.56 -6.86 -18.40
C SER A 32 -5.18 -8.35 -18.33
N VAL A 33 -5.16 -8.93 -17.13
CA VAL A 33 -4.91 -10.36 -16.89
C VAL A 33 -6.01 -11.21 -17.52
N VAL A 34 -7.29 -10.87 -17.33
CA VAL A 34 -8.44 -11.57 -17.93
C VAL A 34 -8.38 -11.49 -19.46
N ALA A 35 -8.05 -10.33 -20.02
CA ALA A 35 -7.87 -10.19 -21.46
C ALA A 35 -6.74 -11.10 -21.99
N ARG A 36 -5.60 -11.14 -21.29
CA ARG A 36 -4.48 -12.02 -21.67
C ARG A 36 -4.84 -13.50 -21.56
N LEU A 37 -5.59 -13.89 -20.52
CA LEU A 37 -6.03 -15.28 -20.32
C LEU A 37 -6.86 -15.82 -21.48
N LYS A 38 -7.60 -14.99 -22.21
CA LYS A 38 -8.37 -15.41 -23.41
C LYS A 38 -7.49 -15.85 -24.58
N THR A 39 -6.24 -15.40 -24.62
CA THR A 39 -5.29 -15.68 -25.72
C THR A 39 -4.09 -16.53 -25.29
N ALA A 40 -3.92 -16.75 -23.99
CA ALA A 40 -2.83 -17.54 -23.44
C ALA A 40 -3.01 -19.03 -23.79
N THR A 41 -2.03 -19.60 -24.49
CA THR A 41 -2.06 -21.00 -24.97
C THR A 41 -1.35 -21.97 -24.04
N SER A 42 -0.41 -21.50 -23.23
CA SER A 42 0.35 -22.36 -22.31
C SER A 42 -0.29 -22.41 -20.93
N ARG A 43 -0.37 -23.60 -20.34
CA ARG A 43 -0.87 -23.80 -18.97
C ARG A 43 -0.05 -23.01 -17.95
N SER A 44 1.27 -22.98 -18.11
CA SER A 44 2.18 -22.23 -17.22
C SER A 44 1.88 -20.72 -17.22
N GLU A 45 1.60 -20.12 -18.39
CA GLU A 45 1.23 -18.71 -18.47
C GLU A 45 -0.12 -18.45 -17.80
N GLN A 46 -1.11 -19.31 -18.06
CA GLN A 46 -2.43 -19.17 -17.44
C GLN A 46 -2.37 -19.27 -15.91
N GLU A 47 -1.57 -20.19 -15.37
CA GLU A 47 -1.36 -20.33 -13.93
C GLU A 47 -0.69 -19.08 -13.34
N LYS A 48 0.34 -18.53 -14.00
CA LYS A 48 0.99 -17.28 -13.57
C LYS A 48 0.03 -16.10 -13.57
N LEU A 49 -0.76 -15.94 -14.64
CA LEU A 49 -1.77 -14.88 -14.76
C LEU A 49 -2.84 -14.99 -13.66
N LYS A 50 -3.39 -16.19 -13.45
CA LYS A 50 -4.36 -16.41 -12.37
C LYS A 50 -3.76 -16.17 -10.98
N SER A 51 -2.47 -16.43 -10.81
CA SER A 51 -1.81 -16.29 -9.51
C SER A 51 -1.74 -14.85 -9.00
N VAL A 52 -1.84 -13.84 -9.88
CA VAL A 52 -1.71 -12.42 -9.53
C VAL A 52 -3.04 -11.68 -9.37
N LEU A 53 -4.16 -12.29 -9.76
CA LEU A 53 -5.49 -11.71 -9.66
C LEU A 53 -5.81 -11.28 -8.21
N GLY A 54 -6.25 -10.04 -8.03
CA GLY A 54 -6.59 -9.47 -6.72
C GLY A 54 -5.43 -9.34 -5.72
N LYS A 55 -4.17 -9.46 -6.16
CA LYS A 55 -2.99 -9.39 -5.27
C LYS A 55 -2.10 -8.18 -5.52
N VAL A 56 -2.25 -7.52 -6.67
CA VAL A 56 -1.29 -6.50 -7.12
C VAL A 56 -1.47 -5.21 -6.34
N ALA A 57 -2.70 -4.79 -6.06
CA ALA A 57 -2.96 -3.59 -5.28
C ALA A 57 -2.41 -3.70 -3.84
N ILE A 58 -2.61 -4.85 -3.19
CA ILE A 58 -2.06 -5.11 -1.84
C ILE A 58 -0.53 -5.11 -1.87
N ALA A 59 0.08 -5.82 -2.82
CA ALA A 59 1.53 -5.84 -2.95
C ALA A 59 2.10 -4.43 -3.17
N ASN A 60 1.42 -3.63 -3.98
CA ASN A 60 1.79 -2.24 -4.24
C ASN A 60 1.61 -1.36 -2.99
N GLY A 61 0.52 -1.51 -2.24
CA GLY A 61 0.30 -0.82 -0.96
C GLY A 61 1.41 -1.13 0.07
N LYS A 62 1.80 -2.39 0.20
CA LYS A 62 2.93 -2.79 1.08
C LYS A 62 4.26 -2.16 0.65
N GLN A 63 4.53 -2.06 -0.66
CA GLN A 63 5.72 -1.35 -1.17
C GLN A 63 5.65 0.17 -0.94
N THR A 64 4.48 0.78 -1.07
CA THR A 64 4.26 2.20 -0.73
C THR A 64 4.56 2.45 0.75
N TYR A 65 4.15 1.56 1.64
CA TYR A 65 4.46 1.68 3.06
C TYR A 65 5.96 1.51 3.38
N GLU A 66 6.65 0.57 2.71
CA GLU A 66 8.10 0.44 2.81
C GLU A 66 8.80 1.74 2.40
N ARG A 67 8.33 2.39 1.33
CA ARG A 67 8.86 3.68 0.89
C ARG A 67 8.58 4.80 1.89
N TYR A 68 7.39 4.82 2.49
CA TYR A 68 7.04 5.73 3.58
C TYR A 68 8.03 5.59 4.75
N GLN A 69 8.27 4.36 5.22
CA GLN A 69 9.22 4.10 6.30
C GLN A 69 10.63 4.58 5.95
N HIS A 70 11.08 4.38 4.72
CA HIS A 70 12.38 4.85 4.26
C HIS A 70 12.48 6.38 4.27
N ILE A 71 11.49 7.09 3.74
CA ILE A 71 11.48 8.57 3.68
C ILE A 71 11.52 9.17 5.09
N PHE A 72 10.64 8.69 5.97
CA PHE A 72 10.49 9.23 7.32
C PHE A 72 11.49 8.63 8.34
N GLY A 73 12.25 7.61 7.96
CA GLY A 73 13.37 7.07 8.74
C GLY A 73 14.69 7.83 8.57
N THR A 74 14.78 8.78 7.63
CA THR A 74 16.01 9.53 7.36
C THR A 74 16.37 10.53 8.47
N ASP A 75 17.66 10.82 8.64
CA ASP A 75 18.11 11.81 9.63
C ASP A 75 17.61 13.22 9.33
N ARG A 76 17.43 13.54 8.04
CA ARG A 76 16.77 14.78 7.61
C ARG A 76 15.37 14.91 8.22
N TRP A 77 14.59 13.83 8.17
CA TRP A 77 13.25 13.84 8.77
C TRP A 77 13.28 13.81 10.30
N LYS A 78 14.16 13.02 10.91
CA LYS A 78 14.29 12.94 12.38
C LYS A 78 14.54 14.32 13.02
N LYS A 79 15.28 15.20 12.35
CA LYS A 79 15.49 16.61 12.79
C LYS A 79 14.18 17.40 12.89
N LEU A 80 13.21 17.15 12.02
CA LEU A 80 11.88 17.76 12.08
C LEU A 80 11.01 17.09 13.13
N ALA A 81 11.06 15.77 13.24
CA ALA A 81 10.34 15.01 14.25
C ALA A 81 10.74 15.43 15.68
N ALA A 82 12.03 15.72 15.91
CA ALA A 82 12.53 16.27 17.18
C ALA A 82 11.93 17.65 17.52
N LYS A 83 11.38 18.37 16.54
CA LYS A 83 10.63 19.63 16.71
C LYS A 83 9.11 19.42 16.78
N GLY A 84 8.65 18.18 16.92
CA GLY A 84 7.23 17.81 17.01
C GLY A 84 6.52 17.61 15.67
N ALA A 85 7.23 17.60 14.53
CA ALA A 85 6.60 17.41 13.23
C ALA A 85 5.96 16.03 13.08
N GLN A 86 4.75 15.99 12.53
CA GLN A 86 4.05 14.76 12.15
C GLN A 86 4.45 14.31 10.75
N THR A 87 4.53 12.99 10.51
CA THR A 87 4.75 12.45 9.15
C THR A 87 3.53 12.74 8.27
N GLN A 88 3.75 12.81 6.95
CA GLN A 88 2.63 12.72 6.00
C GLN A 88 2.21 11.25 5.93
N ARG A 89 1.15 10.91 6.66
CA ARG A 89 0.66 9.52 6.79
C ARG A 89 0.19 8.99 5.43
N VAL A 90 0.38 7.69 5.21
CA VAL A 90 -0.21 7.04 4.04
C VAL A 90 -1.71 6.85 4.30
N LEU A 91 -2.54 7.30 3.36
CA LEU A 91 -3.99 7.12 3.42
C LEU A 91 -4.43 6.17 2.32
N TRP A 92 -4.98 5.02 2.69
CA TRP A 92 -5.57 4.07 1.77
C TRP A 92 -6.97 4.54 1.35
N ALA A 93 -7.14 4.81 0.07
CA ALA A 93 -8.39 5.23 -0.53
C ALA A 93 -8.91 4.15 -1.49
N SER A 94 -10.22 4.14 -1.75
CA SER A 94 -10.86 3.17 -2.64
C SER A 94 -10.58 1.73 -2.19
N THR A 95 -10.89 1.43 -0.94
CA THR A 95 -10.61 0.14 -0.28
C THR A 95 -11.81 -0.80 -0.21
N SER A 96 -12.90 -0.49 -0.93
CA SER A 96 -13.99 -1.44 -1.18
C SER A 96 -13.62 -2.38 -2.33
N THR A 97 -13.75 -3.68 -2.10
CA THR A 97 -13.61 -4.71 -3.13
C THR A 97 -14.62 -4.50 -4.26
N LYS A 98 -14.19 -4.70 -5.51
CA LYS A 98 -15.03 -4.52 -6.72
C LYS A 98 -15.40 -5.84 -7.39
N ASN A 99 -14.66 -6.91 -7.08
CA ASN A 99 -14.90 -8.23 -7.60
C ASN A 99 -15.62 -9.07 -6.52
N PRO A 100 -16.85 -9.55 -6.76
CA PRO A 100 -17.62 -10.29 -5.75
C PRO A 100 -17.02 -11.67 -5.42
N SER A 101 -16.06 -12.17 -6.20
CA SER A 101 -15.35 -13.41 -5.86
C SER A 101 -14.24 -13.21 -4.82
N TYR A 102 -13.90 -11.96 -4.49
CA TYR A 102 -12.93 -11.64 -3.46
C TYR A 102 -13.62 -11.34 -2.14
N ASN A 103 -12.90 -11.53 -1.05
CA ASN A 103 -13.34 -11.09 0.27
C ASN A 103 -13.55 -9.56 0.23
N ASP A 104 -14.72 -9.10 0.70
CA ASP A 104 -15.16 -7.71 0.65
C ASP A 104 -14.41 -6.80 1.63
N VAL A 105 -13.68 -7.37 2.59
CA VAL A 105 -12.81 -6.66 3.53
C VAL A 105 -11.31 -6.84 3.27
N MET A 106 -10.93 -7.54 2.19
CA MET A 106 -9.52 -7.91 1.92
C MET A 106 -8.54 -6.73 1.97
N TYR A 107 -8.91 -5.58 1.41
CA TYR A 107 -8.02 -4.43 1.36
C TYR A 107 -7.89 -3.74 2.72
N ILE A 108 -8.93 -3.80 3.55
CA ILE A 108 -8.83 -3.30 4.92
C ILE A 108 -7.88 -4.21 5.69
N GLU A 109 -8.16 -5.52 5.71
CA GLU A 109 -7.36 -6.48 6.47
C GLU A 109 -5.88 -6.44 6.09
N GLU A 110 -5.54 -6.35 4.80
CA GLU A 110 -4.16 -6.47 4.31
C GLU A 110 -3.32 -5.18 4.37
N LEU A 111 -3.93 -4.06 4.72
CA LEU A 111 -3.28 -2.74 4.73
C LEU A 111 -3.24 -2.09 6.13
N ILE A 112 -3.52 -2.84 7.18
CA ILE A 112 -3.43 -2.37 8.56
C ILE A 112 -1.96 -2.27 8.97
N GLY A 113 -1.53 -1.07 9.34
CA GLY A 113 -0.21 -0.83 9.91
C GLY A 113 -0.10 0.53 10.62
N PRO A 114 0.95 0.72 11.44
CA PRO A 114 1.19 1.97 12.16
C PRO A 114 1.28 3.18 11.25
N ASP A 115 0.82 4.33 11.74
CA ASP A 115 0.89 5.63 11.04
C ASP A 115 0.24 5.65 9.65
N THR A 116 -0.81 4.86 9.47
CA THR A 116 -1.65 4.87 8.27
C THR A 116 -3.08 5.28 8.59
N VAL A 117 -3.80 5.69 7.55
CA VAL A 117 -5.23 6.00 7.59
C VAL A 117 -5.90 5.15 6.52
N ASN A 118 -7.12 4.67 6.76
CA ASN A 118 -7.94 4.08 5.72
C ASN A 118 -9.28 4.81 5.68
N THR A 119 -9.63 5.37 4.52
CA THR A 119 -10.94 5.99 4.31
C THR A 119 -11.87 4.97 3.67
N VAL A 120 -12.87 4.54 4.42
CA VAL A 120 -13.78 3.47 4.03
C VAL A 120 -15.21 4.01 3.93
N PRO A 121 -16.01 3.58 2.93
CA PRO A 121 -17.45 3.81 2.94
C PRO A 121 -18.14 3.06 4.08
N PRO A 122 -19.31 3.52 4.57
CA PRO A 122 -20.03 2.87 5.67
C PRO A 122 -20.23 1.36 5.48
N ALA A 123 -20.67 0.92 4.29
CA ALA A 123 -20.89 -0.50 4.01
C ALA A 123 -19.62 -1.36 4.14
N THR A 124 -18.46 -0.85 3.73
CA THR A 124 -17.18 -1.60 3.88
C THR A 124 -16.73 -1.61 5.34
N LEU A 125 -17.01 -0.54 6.10
CA LEU A 125 -16.77 -0.53 7.55
C LEU A 125 -17.66 -1.52 8.28
N ASP A 126 -18.94 -1.62 7.89
CA ASP A 126 -19.89 -2.56 8.50
C ASP A 126 -19.51 -4.01 8.19
N ALA A 127 -19.09 -4.32 6.96
CA ALA A 127 -18.54 -5.63 6.62
C ALA A 127 -17.30 -5.97 7.48
N PHE A 128 -16.38 -5.01 7.65
CA PHE A 128 -15.20 -5.21 8.50
C PHE A 128 -15.57 -5.41 9.98
N ARG A 129 -16.61 -4.75 10.48
CA ARG A 129 -17.12 -4.95 11.85
C ARG A 129 -17.74 -6.32 12.05
N ASP A 130 -18.44 -6.82 11.04
CA ASP A 130 -19.12 -8.11 11.08
C ASP A 130 -18.13 -9.28 11.10
N HIS A 131 -17.16 -9.29 10.16
CA HIS A 131 -16.32 -10.47 9.96
C HIS A 131 -14.83 -10.15 9.65
N GLY A 132 -14.41 -8.90 9.81
CA GLY A 132 -13.01 -8.49 9.60
C GLY A 132 -12.08 -8.86 10.74
N ARG A 133 -10.79 -8.97 10.43
CA ARG A 133 -9.72 -9.26 11.39
C ARG A 133 -8.73 -8.11 11.47
N ALA A 134 -8.60 -7.53 12.67
CA ALA A 134 -7.62 -6.49 12.95
C ALA A 134 -6.26 -7.10 13.33
N ARG A 135 -5.27 -6.99 12.44
CA ARG A 135 -3.89 -7.43 12.65
C ARG A 135 -2.93 -6.58 11.82
N VAL A 136 -1.69 -6.39 12.28
CA VAL A 136 -0.67 -5.62 11.55
C VAL A 136 -0.13 -6.43 10.37
N THR A 137 -0.79 -6.29 9.22
CA THR A 137 -0.53 -7.05 7.98
C THR A 137 0.36 -6.33 6.99
N LEU A 138 0.44 -5.01 7.09
CA LEU A 138 1.14 -4.16 6.13
C LEU A 138 2.65 -4.42 6.09
N THR A 139 3.22 -4.94 7.18
CA THR A 139 4.64 -5.33 7.28
C THR A 139 4.91 -6.81 7.05
N GLU A 140 3.87 -7.63 6.85
CA GLU A 140 4.04 -9.06 6.66
C GLU A 140 4.63 -9.41 5.30
N GLY A 141 5.59 -10.34 5.30
CA GLY A 141 6.26 -10.78 4.07
C GLY A 141 7.15 -9.70 3.43
N LEU A 142 7.48 -8.61 4.15
CA LEU A 142 8.52 -7.66 3.74
C LEU A 142 9.93 -8.18 4.08
N ASP A 143 10.08 -8.94 5.16
CA ASP A 143 11.38 -9.51 5.57
C ASP A 143 11.92 -10.54 4.56
N ALA A 144 11.05 -11.37 3.99
CA ALA A 144 11.42 -12.34 2.95
C ALA A 144 12.00 -11.68 1.69
N ARG A 145 11.59 -10.44 1.38
CA ARG A 145 12.10 -9.67 0.23
C ARG A 145 13.43 -8.96 0.53
N ARG A 146 13.71 -8.58 1.78
CA ARG A 146 15.02 -8.04 2.16
C ARG A 146 16.13 -9.06 1.97
N LEU A 147 15.86 -10.34 2.30
CA LEU A 147 16.79 -11.45 2.05
C LEU A 147 16.99 -11.76 0.55
N GLN A 148 15.95 -11.60 -0.29
CA GLN A 148 16.09 -11.77 -1.75
C GLN A 148 16.79 -10.59 -2.44
N LYS A 149 16.56 -9.34 -2.00
CA LYS A 149 17.27 -8.16 -2.54
C LYS A 149 18.77 -8.16 -2.21
N SER A 150 19.19 -8.74 -1.07
CA SER A 150 20.61 -8.98 -0.79
C SER A 150 21.23 -10.12 -1.61
N ALA A 151 20.40 -10.91 -2.32
CA ALA A 151 20.82 -12.07 -3.09
C ALA A 151 20.63 -11.92 -4.61
N SER A 152 20.31 -10.72 -5.13
CA SER A 152 20.12 -10.50 -6.58
C SER A 152 20.59 -9.12 -7.04
N PRO A 153 21.59 -9.02 -7.94
CA PRO A 153 22.00 -7.75 -8.51
C PRO A 153 21.03 -7.30 -9.62
N SER A 154 20.52 -6.07 -9.43
CA SER A 154 19.84 -5.20 -10.40
C SER A 154 18.67 -5.74 -11.23
N MET A 155 17.48 -5.20 -10.97
CA MET A 155 16.46 -5.00 -12.00
C MET A 155 15.88 -3.61 -11.81
N LYS A 156 16.20 -2.69 -12.73
CA LYS A 156 15.69 -1.31 -12.74
C LYS A 156 14.19 -1.33 -13.01
N SER A 157 13.43 -0.68 -12.15
CA SER A 157 11.99 -0.46 -12.32
C SER A 157 11.74 0.55 -13.44
N PRO A 158 10.88 0.25 -14.43
CA PRO A 158 10.53 1.19 -15.50
C PRO A 158 9.29 1.98 -15.08
N ILE A 159 9.46 2.94 -14.18
CA ILE A 159 8.45 4.00 -13.99
C ILE A 159 9.24 5.31 -13.78
N ASN A 160 9.37 6.05 -14.88
CA ASN A 160 9.63 7.48 -14.93
C ASN A 160 8.62 8.05 -15.93
#